data_AF-A0A2H9Q0C8-F1
#
_entry.id   AF-A0A2H9Q0C8-F1
#
_cell.length_a   1.000
_cell.length_b   1.000
_cell.length_c   1.000
_cell.angle_alpha   90.00
_cell.angle_beta   90.00
_cell.angle_gamma   90.00
#
_symmetry.space_group_name_H-M   'P 1'
#
loop_
_entity.id
_entity.type
_entity.pdbx_description
1 polymer ?
#
loop_
_entity_poly.entity_id
_entity_poly.type
_entity_poly.pdbx_seq_one_letter_code
_entity_poly.pdbx_strand_id
1 'polypeptide(L)'
;MERIDKNAKEKFMKEVEKANSEEYETEWKEGYPISKKKSEVKKGRTSRAKGARFELRVRHDLESKGRIVDKWNNNIDLEEGNLIIAKRKYNPFSKVMTLGTGFPDFISIKHVHDGLYSVIGVEVKVNGILSKIEKEKCVWYLEKGIFSEIWIAQEKKDGRKIGIEYVDFKERYME
;
A
#
# COMPACT_ATOMS: atom_id res chain seq x y z
N MET A 1 -4.89 22.13 -39.95
CA MET A 1 -3.69 21.36 -39.53
C MET A 1 -3.27 21.95 -38.19
N GLU A 2 -3.64 21.29 -37.08
CA GLU A 2 -3.37 21.80 -35.74
C GLU A 2 -1.86 21.95 -35.52
N ARG A 3 -1.42 23.13 -35.09
CA ARG A 3 -0.02 23.39 -34.74
C ARG A 3 0.29 22.62 -33.46
N ILE A 4 0.94 21.48 -33.60
CA ILE A 4 1.51 20.75 -32.46
C ILE A 4 2.48 21.69 -31.75
N ASP A 5 2.23 21.92 -30.45
CA ASP A 5 3.09 22.72 -29.59
C ASP A 5 4.54 22.21 -29.65
N LYS A 6 5.48 23.11 -29.97
CA LYS A 6 6.92 22.78 -30.06
C LYS A 6 7.43 22.13 -28.77
N ASN A 7 6.93 22.55 -27.61
CA ASN A 7 7.30 21.97 -26.32
C ASN A 7 6.82 20.52 -26.16
N ALA A 8 5.64 20.19 -26.67
CA ALA A 8 5.11 18.84 -26.66
C ALA A 8 5.95 17.92 -27.57
N LYS A 9 6.34 18.42 -28.75
CA LYS A 9 7.19 17.69 -29.70
C LYS A 9 8.59 17.43 -29.13
N GLU A 10 9.22 18.41 -28.50
CA GLU A 10 10.54 18.22 -27.85
C GLU A 10 10.49 17.24 -26.68
N LYS A 11 9.46 17.31 -25.82
CA LYS A 11 9.27 16.34 -24.75
C LYS A 11 9.08 14.92 -25.28
N PHE A 12 8.30 14.77 -26.35
CA PHE A 12 8.07 13.48 -27.00
C PHE A 12 9.37 12.90 -27.57
N MET A 13 10.16 13.70 -28.30
CA MET A 13 11.45 13.24 -28.84
C MET A 13 12.42 12.80 -27.74
N LYS A 14 12.47 13.52 -26.60
CA LYS A 14 13.27 13.11 -25.44
C LYS A 14 12.81 11.78 -24.84
N GLU A 15 11.50 11.52 -24.79
CA GLU A 15 10.97 10.23 -24.33
C GLU A 15 11.28 9.08 -25.30
N VAL A 16 11.28 9.35 -26.61
CA VAL A 16 11.69 8.39 -27.65
C VAL A 16 13.19 8.08 -27.57
N GLU A 17 14.04 9.09 -27.36
CA GLU A 17 15.48 8.89 -27.14
C GLU A 17 15.77 8.05 -25.90
N LYS A 18 15.06 8.31 -24.78
CA LYS A 18 15.15 7.47 -23.57
C LYS A 18 14.71 6.03 -23.86
N ALA A 19 13.65 5.84 -24.65
CA ALA A 19 13.13 4.52 -24.97
C ALA A 19 14.11 3.66 -25.79
N ASN A 20 14.95 4.30 -26.60
CA ASN A 20 15.99 3.64 -27.39
C ASN A 20 17.31 3.44 -26.62
N SER A 21 17.37 3.86 -25.36
CA SER A 21 18.58 3.80 -24.53
C SER A 21 18.61 2.53 -23.66
N GLU A 22 19.80 1.95 -23.50
CA GLU A 22 19.99 0.75 -22.66
C GLU A 22 19.75 1.01 -21.16
N GLU A 23 19.70 2.28 -20.70
CA GLU A 23 19.50 2.65 -19.30
C GLU A 23 18.03 2.50 -18.86
N TYR A 24 17.09 2.56 -19.79
CA TYR A 24 15.65 2.58 -19.52
C TYR A 24 14.97 1.28 -19.93
N GLU A 25 13.92 0.95 -19.21
CA GLU A 25 12.95 -0.08 -19.57
C GLU A 25 11.68 0.67 -19.98
N THR A 26 11.23 0.44 -21.22
CA THR A 26 10.10 1.16 -21.81
C THR A 26 8.96 0.22 -22.12
N GLU A 27 7.78 0.57 -21.62
CA GLU A 27 6.52 -0.05 -21.96
C GLU A 27 5.73 0.93 -22.82
N TRP A 28 5.16 0.48 -23.94
CA TRP A 28 4.31 1.30 -24.79
C TRP A 28 2.85 1.13 -24.36
N LYS A 29 2.23 2.20 -23.85
CA LYS A 29 0.80 2.21 -23.52
C LYS A 29 0.07 3.18 -24.43
N GLU A 30 -0.90 2.68 -25.18
CA GLU A 30 -1.73 3.49 -26.09
C GLU A 30 -0.89 4.35 -27.05
N GLY A 31 0.26 3.84 -27.49
CA GLY A 31 1.18 4.54 -28.39
C GLY A 31 2.16 5.52 -27.71
N TYR A 32 2.10 5.68 -26.39
CA TYR A 32 3.03 6.52 -25.62
C TYR A 32 4.09 5.68 -24.90
N PRO A 33 5.40 6.02 -25.03
CA PRO A 33 6.45 5.33 -24.30
C PRO A 33 6.45 5.76 -22.84
N ILE A 34 6.34 4.81 -21.92
CA ILE A 34 6.52 5.02 -20.48
C ILE A 34 7.88 4.42 -20.12
N SER A 35 8.89 5.29 -20.02
CA SER A 35 10.27 4.88 -19.76
C SER A 35 10.60 5.02 -18.27
N LYS A 36 11.05 3.93 -17.64
CA LYS A 36 11.59 3.94 -16.27
C LYS A 36 13.04 3.51 -16.28
N LYS A 37 13.89 4.19 -15.51
CA LYS A 37 15.28 3.77 -15.31
C LYS A 37 15.31 2.35 -14.76
N LYS A 38 16.12 1.47 -15.35
CA LYS A 38 16.26 0.07 -14.90
C LYS A 38 16.68 -0.02 -13.42
N SER A 39 17.48 0.93 -12.94
CA SER A 39 17.88 1.03 -11.53
C SER A 39 16.69 1.27 -10.59
N GLU A 40 15.75 2.12 -10.97
CA GLU A 40 14.52 2.40 -10.21
C GLU A 40 13.55 1.22 -10.26
N VAL A 41 13.45 0.53 -11.41
CA VAL A 41 12.68 -0.73 -11.50
C VAL A 41 13.23 -1.77 -10.53
N LYS A 42 14.57 -1.93 -10.48
CA LYS A 42 15.24 -2.85 -9.56
C LYS A 42 15.01 -2.46 -8.10
N LYS A 43 15.17 -1.16 -7.75
CA LYS A 43 14.87 -0.65 -6.41
C LYS A 43 13.41 -0.92 -6.02
N GLY A 44 12.46 -0.69 -6.93
CA GLY A 44 11.04 -0.95 -6.71
C GLY A 44 10.72 -2.43 -6.48
N ARG A 45 11.40 -3.34 -7.19
CA ARG A 45 11.30 -4.80 -6.95
C ARG A 45 11.82 -5.15 -5.54
N THR A 46 13.00 -4.67 -5.18
CA THR A 46 13.59 -4.90 -3.85
C THR A 46 12.73 -4.34 -2.73
N SER A 47 12.21 -3.12 -2.90
CA SER A 47 11.35 -2.45 -1.92
C SER A 47 10.05 -3.24 -1.69
N ARG A 48 9.37 -3.67 -2.76
CA ARG A 48 8.16 -4.51 -2.64
C ARG A 48 8.45 -5.84 -1.94
N ALA A 49 9.56 -6.50 -2.27
CA ALA A 49 9.94 -7.75 -1.61
C ALA A 49 10.25 -7.53 -0.11
N LYS A 50 10.89 -6.41 0.25
CA LYS A 50 11.10 -6.03 1.66
C LYS A 50 9.77 -5.75 2.37
N GLY A 51 8.87 -5.01 1.73
CA GLY A 51 7.52 -4.71 2.25
C GLY A 51 6.74 -5.99 2.54
N ALA A 52 6.67 -6.93 1.59
CA ALA A 52 5.97 -8.19 1.76
C ALA A 52 6.53 -9.04 2.92
N ARG A 53 7.87 -9.08 3.08
CA ARG A 53 8.49 -9.76 4.23
C ARG A 53 8.17 -9.08 5.55
N PHE A 54 8.13 -7.75 5.57
CA PHE A 54 7.80 -6.99 6.78
C PHE A 54 6.33 -7.18 7.16
N GLU A 55 5.41 -7.14 6.18
CA GLU A 55 3.99 -7.44 6.35
C GLU A 55 3.77 -8.83 6.97
N LEU A 56 4.43 -9.87 6.44
CA LEU A 56 4.37 -11.23 7.01
C LEU A 56 4.87 -11.26 8.47
N ARG A 57 5.91 -10.49 8.78
CA ARG A 57 6.45 -10.41 10.13
C ARG A 57 5.47 -9.72 11.09
N VAL A 58 4.80 -8.66 10.66
CA VAL A 58 3.75 -7.98 11.43
C VAL A 58 2.62 -8.93 11.76
N ARG A 59 2.16 -9.72 10.77
CA ARG A 59 1.15 -10.77 10.99
C ARG A 59 1.58 -11.74 12.09
N HIS A 60 2.76 -12.33 11.97
CA HIS A 60 3.25 -13.29 12.96
C HIS A 60 3.43 -12.68 14.36
N ASP A 61 3.88 -11.44 14.44
CA ASP A 61 4.00 -10.72 15.71
C ASP A 61 2.64 -10.51 16.38
N LEU A 62 1.63 -10.05 15.64
CA LEU A 62 0.26 -9.89 16.16
C LEU A 62 -0.35 -11.25 16.58
N GLU A 63 -0.16 -12.30 15.77
CA GLU A 63 -0.60 -13.66 16.08
C GLU A 63 0.05 -14.16 17.38
N SER A 64 1.37 -13.97 17.54
CA SER A 64 2.09 -14.34 18.77
C SER A 64 1.61 -13.58 20.02
N LYS A 65 1.00 -12.40 19.84
CA LYS A 65 0.38 -11.59 20.91
C LYS A 65 -1.07 -12.00 21.20
N GLY A 66 -1.50 -13.13 20.64
CA GLY A 66 -2.82 -13.71 20.83
C GLY A 66 -3.93 -13.00 20.05
N ARG A 67 -3.60 -12.35 18.94
CA ARG A 67 -4.59 -11.75 18.03
C ARG A 67 -4.85 -12.67 16.85
N ILE A 68 -6.11 -12.75 16.43
CA ILE A 68 -6.47 -13.34 15.15
C ILE A 68 -6.25 -12.26 14.08
N VAL A 69 -5.60 -12.61 12.98
CA VAL A 69 -5.24 -11.67 11.92
C VAL A 69 -5.67 -12.21 10.57
N ASP A 70 -6.33 -11.36 9.77
CA ASP A 70 -6.62 -11.66 8.38
C ASP A 70 -6.37 -10.45 7.46
N LYS A 71 -6.19 -10.71 6.16
CA LYS A 71 -6.11 -9.64 5.16
C LYS A 71 -7.47 -8.96 5.06
N TRP A 72 -7.46 -7.63 5.09
CA TRP A 72 -8.69 -6.89 4.84
C TRP A 72 -8.91 -6.74 3.34
N ASN A 73 -10.03 -7.26 2.84
CA ASN A 73 -10.36 -7.29 1.41
C ASN A 73 -11.38 -6.22 0.99
N ASN A 74 -11.70 -5.27 1.85
CA ASN A 74 -12.53 -4.12 1.51
C ASN A 74 -11.70 -2.85 1.34
N ASN A 75 -12.20 -1.93 0.54
CA ASN A 75 -11.65 -0.59 0.34
C ASN A 75 -12.75 0.44 0.54
N ILE A 76 -12.38 1.72 0.55
CA ILE A 76 -13.33 2.82 0.67
C ILE A 76 -13.36 3.57 -0.65
N ASP A 77 -14.56 3.81 -1.15
CA ASP A 77 -14.82 4.89 -2.09
C ASP A 77 -14.97 6.18 -1.28
N LEU A 78 -13.99 7.09 -1.40
CA LEU A 78 -14.00 8.35 -0.64
C LEU A 78 -14.95 9.38 -1.26
N GLU A 79 -15.37 9.21 -2.51
CA GLU A 79 -16.32 10.10 -3.18
C GLU A 79 -17.76 9.74 -2.76
N GLU A 80 -18.08 8.43 -2.78
CA GLU A 80 -19.41 7.94 -2.38
C GLU A 80 -19.53 7.71 -0.87
N GLY A 81 -18.40 7.59 -0.16
CA GLY A 81 -18.37 7.38 1.28
C GLY A 81 -18.88 6.01 1.71
N ASN A 82 -18.63 4.96 0.92
CA ASN A 82 -19.08 3.59 1.16
C ASN A 82 -17.93 2.56 1.08
N LEU A 83 -18.17 1.35 1.60
CA LEU A 83 -17.25 0.23 1.47
C LEU A 83 -17.46 -0.48 0.15
N ILE A 84 -16.35 -0.73 -0.56
CA ILE A 84 -16.31 -1.46 -1.81
C ILE A 84 -15.36 -2.65 -1.70
N ILE A 85 -15.61 -3.70 -2.48
CA ILE A 85 -14.73 -4.86 -2.53
C ILE A 85 -13.40 -4.45 -3.20
N ALA A 86 -12.27 -4.94 -2.68
CA ALA A 86 -10.97 -4.70 -3.28
C ALA A 86 -10.92 -5.20 -4.73
N LYS A 87 -10.45 -4.35 -5.64
CA LYS A 87 -10.33 -4.66 -7.07
C LYS A 87 -9.48 -5.92 -7.27
N ARG A 88 -9.97 -6.86 -8.05
CA ARG A 88 -9.23 -8.09 -8.41
C ARG A 88 -7.96 -7.72 -9.19
N LYS A 89 -6.89 -8.47 -8.95
CA LYS A 89 -5.61 -8.36 -9.68
C LYS A 89 -5.31 -9.65 -10.41
N TYR A 90 -4.83 -9.54 -11.64
CA TYR A 90 -4.40 -10.70 -12.42
C TYR A 90 -3.07 -11.23 -11.87
N ASN A 91 -3.01 -12.53 -11.57
CA ASN A 91 -1.77 -13.21 -11.24
C ASN A 91 -1.18 -13.85 -12.50
N PRO A 92 -0.04 -13.37 -13.04
CA PRO A 92 0.52 -13.88 -14.27
C PRO A 92 1.11 -15.29 -14.16
N PHE A 93 1.48 -15.74 -12.96
CA PHE A 93 2.08 -17.06 -12.75
C PHE A 93 1.03 -18.17 -12.81
N SER A 94 -0.08 -17.98 -12.10
CA SER A 94 -1.20 -18.94 -12.07
C SER A 94 -2.27 -18.64 -13.12
N LYS A 95 -2.16 -17.53 -13.85
CA LYS A 95 -3.09 -17.07 -14.90
C LYS A 95 -4.54 -16.95 -14.42
N VAL A 96 -4.76 -16.51 -13.18
CA VAL A 96 -6.09 -16.32 -12.58
C VAL A 96 -6.27 -14.92 -12.00
N MET A 97 -7.54 -14.48 -11.91
CA MET A 97 -7.91 -13.25 -11.22
C MET A 97 -8.02 -13.51 -9.72
N THR A 98 -7.06 -13.00 -8.94
CA THR A 98 -7.08 -13.08 -7.47
C THR A 98 -7.70 -11.83 -6.87
N LEU A 99 -8.33 -11.96 -5.70
CA LEU A 99 -8.75 -10.78 -4.93
C LEU A 99 -7.52 -9.88 -4.67
N GLY A 100 -7.71 -8.57 -4.84
CA GLY A 100 -6.69 -7.61 -4.47
C GLY A 100 -6.65 -7.40 -2.95
N THR A 101 -5.68 -6.61 -2.51
CA THR A 101 -5.59 -6.12 -1.13
C THR A 101 -6.50 -4.91 -0.96
N GLY A 102 -7.27 -4.89 0.12
CA GLY A 102 -8.04 -3.73 0.57
C GLY A 102 -7.19 -2.69 1.27
N PHE A 103 -7.84 -1.85 2.07
CA PHE A 103 -7.19 -0.95 3.02
C PHE A 103 -7.99 -0.93 4.32
N PRO A 104 -7.38 -1.12 5.50
CA PRO A 104 -5.94 -1.28 5.76
C PRO A 104 -5.39 -2.65 5.31
N ASP A 105 -4.10 -2.93 5.50
CA ASP A 105 -3.48 -4.22 5.14
C ASP A 105 -4.10 -5.42 5.88
N PHE A 106 -4.38 -5.28 7.17
CA PHE A 106 -4.96 -6.32 8.01
C PHE A 106 -6.12 -5.83 8.85
N ILE A 107 -7.02 -6.76 9.18
CA ILE A 107 -7.88 -6.68 10.34
C ILE A 107 -7.27 -7.55 11.45
N SER A 108 -7.27 -7.06 12.68
CA SER A 108 -6.77 -7.82 13.82
C SER A 108 -7.76 -7.81 14.98
N ILE A 109 -8.13 -9.00 15.43
CA ILE A 109 -9.21 -9.23 16.39
C ILE A 109 -8.62 -9.89 17.65
N LYS A 110 -8.98 -9.39 18.83
CA LYS A 110 -8.61 -10.00 20.11
C LYS A 110 -9.79 -9.99 21.06
N HIS A 111 -10.12 -11.15 21.63
CA HIS A 111 -11.08 -11.22 22.74
C HIS A 111 -10.50 -10.53 23.97
N VAL A 112 -11.27 -9.63 24.57
CA VAL A 112 -10.85 -8.86 25.75
C VAL A 112 -11.47 -9.49 27.00
N HIS A 113 -12.79 -9.41 27.15
CA HIS A 113 -13.58 -10.10 28.20
C HIS A 113 -15.07 -10.10 27.81
N ASP A 114 -15.89 -10.97 28.40
CA ASP A 114 -17.37 -10.93 28.31
C ASP A 114 -17.96 -10.75 26.89
N GLY A 115 -17.36 -11.37 25.88
CA GLY A 115 -17.80 -11.23 24.49
C GLY A 115 -17.42 -9.89 23.82
N LEU A 116 -16.67 -9.03 24.51
CA LEU A 116 -16.05 -7.82 23.97
C LEU A 116 -14.79 -8.17 23.17
N TYR A 117 -14.69 -7.63 21.97
CA TYR A 117 -13.54 -7.80 21.08
C TYR A 117 -12.90 -6.45 20.76
N SER A 118 -11.56 -6.42 20.82
CA SER A 118 -10.75 -5.36 20.21
C SER A 118 -10.61 -5.67 18.73
N VAL A 119 -11.22 -4.85 17.89
CA VAL A 119 -11.16 -4.96 16.42
C VAL A 119 -10.41 -3.75 15.88
N ILE A 120 -9.18 -3.99 15.43
CA ILE A 120 -8.28 -2.93 14.96
C ILE A 120 -7.94 -3.13 13.48
N GLY A 121 -7.79 -2.01 12.78
CA GLY A 121 -7.15 -1.97 11.47
C GLY A 121 -5.64 -1.90 11.64
N VAL A 122 -4.86 -2.59 10.81
CA VAL A 122 -3.40 -2.48 10.83
C VAL A 122 -2.88 -2.18 9.44
N GLU A 123 -2.22 -1.04 9.29
CA GLU A 123 -1.58 -0.60 8.04
C GLU A 123 -0.06 -0.76 8.17
N VAL A 124 0.57 -1.43 7.21
CA VAL A 124 1.99 -1.77 7.27
C VAL A 124 2.81 -0.79 6.43
N LYS A 125 3.64 0.02 7.09
CA LYS A 125 4.56 0.93 6.43
C LYS A 125 5.95 0.79 7.01
N VAL A 126 6.89 0.28 6.22
CA VAL A 126 8.30 0.15 6.65
C VAL A 126 8.86 1.47 7.21
N ASN A 127 8.50 2.61 6.59
CA ASN A 127 8.89 3.96 7.02
C ASN A 127 7.87 4.64 7.95
N GLY A 128 6.73 4.01 8.22
CA GLY A 128 5.65 4.56 9.05
C GLY A 128 4.86 5.71 8.47
N ILE A 129 5.04 6.07 7.19
CA ILE A 129 4.39 7.23 6.59
C ILE A 129 3.19 6.79 5.74
N LEU A 130 2.03 7.36 6.04
CA LEU A 130 0.83 7.25 5.23
C LEU A 130 0.74 8.37 4.20
N SER A 131 0.26 8.03 3.00
CA SER A 131 -0.17 8.99 1.99
C SER A 131 -1.43 9.74 2.43
N LYS A 132 -1.73 10.87 1.78
CA LYS A 132 -2.94 11.67 2.07
C LYS A 132 -4.22 10.84 2.02
N ILE A 133 -4.37 10.05 0.96
CA ILE A 133 -5.55 9.18 0.74
C ILE A 133 -5.65 8.10 1.81
N GLU A 134 -4.53 7.49 2.23
CA GLU A 134 -4.54 6.49 3.30
C GLU A 134 -4.97 7.10 4.63
N LYS A 135 -4.55 8.33 4.93
CA LYS A 135 -5.00 9.06 6.11
C LYS A 135 -6.50 9.34 6.08
N GLU A 136 -7.02 9.81 4.95
CA GLU A 136 -8.46 10.05 4.76
C GLU A 136 -9.28 8.78 4.98
N LYS A 137 -8.80 7.64 4.48
CA LYS A 137 -9.42 6.33 4.72
C LYS A 137 -9.40 5.92 6.19
N CYS A 138 -8.29 6.14 6.89
CA CYS A 138 -8.21 5.88 8.33
C CYS A 138 -9.25 6.72 9.10
N VAL A 139 -9.34 8.02 8.78
CA VAL A 139 -10.32 8.94 9.38
C VAL A 139 -11.73 8.38 9.18
N TRP A 140 -12.09 8.05 7.93
CA TRP A 140 -13.41 7.53 7.61
C TRP A 140 -13.76 6.25 8.39
N TYR A 141 -12.83 5.29 8.48
CA TYR A 141 -13.06 4.04 9.22
C TYR A 141 -13.30 4.28 10.72
N LEU A 142 -12.54 5.21 11.30
CA LEU A 142 -12.65 5.55 12.72
C LEU A 142 -13.95 6.30 13.02
N GLU A 143 -14.33 7.25 12.15
CA GLU A 143 -15.60 8.00 12.28
C GLU A 143 -16.83 7.09 12.14
N LYS A 144 -16.75 6.06 11.30
CA LYS A 144 -17.82 5.05 11.14
C LYS A 144 -17.83 4.00 12.25
N GLY A 145 -16.85 4.00 13.15
CA GLY A 145 -16.75 3.01 14.24
C GLY A 145 -16.51 1.58 13.76
N ILE A 146 -15.96 1.39 12.55
CA ILE A 146 -15.67 0.05 12.01
C ILE A 146 -14.46 -0.56 12.72
N PHE A 147 -13.44 0.25 12.99
CA PHE A 147 -12.30 -0.12 13.80
C PHE A 147 -12.29 0.73 15.07
N SER A 148 -11.98 0.11 16.22
CA SER A 148 -11.80 0.87 17.46
C SER A 148 -10.55 1.74 17.39
N GLU A 149 -9.49 1.20 16.77
CA GLU A 149 -8.18 1.81 16.57
C GLU A 149 -7.63 1.41 15.21
N ILE A 150 -6.71 2.22 14.69
CA ILE A 150 -5.91 1.85 13.51
C ILE A 150 -4.45 2.00 13.87
N TRP A 151 -3.71 0.89 13.81
CA TRP A 151 -2.28 0.89 14.09
C TRP A 151 -1.46 0.96 12.80
N ILE A 152 -0.43 1.80 12.82
CA ILE A 152 0.59 1.86 11.78
C ILE A 152 1.78 1.02 12.26
N ALA A 153 1.96 -0.14 11.65
CA ALA A 153 3.11 -0.99 11.92
C ALA A 153 4.32 -0.49 11.13
N GLN A 154 5.37 -0.07 11.83
CA GLN A 154 6.59 0.48 11.25
C GLN A 154 7.87 -0.23 11.72
N GLU A 155 8.91 -0.16 10.90
CA GLU A 155 10.19 -0.81 11.19
C GLU A 155 10.92 -0.03 12.28
N LYS A 156 11.17 -0.67 13.43
CA LYS A 156 12.02 -0.10 14.50
C LYS A 156 13.38 -0.74 14.44
N LYS A 157 14.43 0.05 14.21
CA LYS A 157 15.80 -0.46 14.24
C LYS A 157 16.35 -0.41 15.66
N ASP A 158 16.80 -1.55 16.14
CA ASP A 158 17.54 -1.67 17.40
C ASP A 158 18.91 -2.30 17.09
N GLY A 159 19.87 -1.43 16.78
CA GLY A 159 21.17 -1.84 16.24
C GLY A 159 21.04 -2.66 14.96
N ARG A 160 21.45 -3.94 15.02
CA ARG A 160 21.34 -4.90 13.90
C ARG A 160 20.00 -5.63 13.86
N LYS A 161 19.20 -5.55 14.92
CA LYS A 161 17.88 -6.19 14.99
C LYS A 161 16.85 -5.24 14.41
N ILE A 162 15.99 -5.79 13.57
CA ILE A 162 14.78 -5.12 13.14
C ILE A 162 13.68 -5.55 14.11
N GLY A 163 12.95 -4.62 14.69
CA GLY A 163 11.73 -4.82 15.47
C GLY A 163 10.52 -4.23 14.77
N ILE A 164 9.36 -4.37 15.40
CA ILE A 164 8.10 -3.75 14.94
C ILE A 164 7.65 -2.77 16.01
N GLU A 165 7.31 -1.57 15.59
CA GLU A 165 6.64 -0.57 16.41
C GLU A 165 5.24 -0.34 15.86
N TYR A 166 4.25 -0.29 16.75
CA TYR A 166 2.88 0.04 16.41
C TYR A 166 2.62 1.44 16.95
N VAL A 167 2.20 2.34 16.06
CA VAL A 167 1.81 3.69 16.42
C VAL A 167 0.32 3.84 16.15
N ASP A 168 -0.43 4.35 17.11
CA ASP A 168 -1.85 4.62 16.88
C ASP A 168 -2.03 5.79 15.90
N PHE A 169 -2.97 5.63 14.97
CA PHE A 169 -3.23 6.63 13.94
C PHE A 169 -3.73 7.95 14.54
N LYS A 170 -4.61 7.90 15.55
CA LYS A 170 -5.19 9.11 16.17
C LYS A 170 -4.09 9.89 16.87
N GLU A 171 -3.29 9.22 17.70
CA GLU A 171 -2.14 9.83 18.41
C GLU A 171 -1.16 10.52 17.44
N ARG A 172 -0.97 9.97 16.24
CA ARG A 172 0.02 10.50 15.29
C ARG A 172 -0.50 11.63 14.41
N TYR A 173 -1.79 11.64 14.08
CA TYR A 173 -2.33 12.49 13.01
C TYR A 173 -3.61 13.26 13.33
N MET A 174 -4.26 13.00 14.45
CA MET A 174 -5.51 13.67 14.85
C MET A 174 -5.38 14.55 16.09
N GLU A 175 -4.29 14.42 16.86
CA GLU A 175 -3.89 15.34 17.93
C GLU A 175 -2.96 16.43 17.39
#